data_AF-A0A2V8UG10-F1
#
_entry.id   AF-A0A2V8UG10-F1
#
_cell.length_a   1.000
_cell.length_b   1.000
_cell.length_c   1.000
_cell.angle_alpha   90.00
_cell.angle_beta   90.00
_cell.angle_gamma   90.00
#
_symmetry.space_group_name_H-M   'P 1'
#
loop_
_entity.id
_entity.type
_entity.pdbx_description
1 polymer ?
#
loop_
_entity_poly.entity_id
_entity_poly.type
_entity_poly.pdbx_seq_one_letter_code
_entity_poly.pdbx_strand_id
1 'polypeptide(L)' 'VKAVLDTNDYETGIKVSDEQLDEIQLRRHKVHPAWNYTISPRRRA' A
#
# COMPACT_ATOMS: atom_id res chain seq x y z
N VAL A 1 -23.60 11.67 -0.93
CA VAL A 1 -22.63 10.55 -0.80
C VAL A 1 -23.26 9.48 0.08
N LYS A 2 -23.15 8.20 -0.26
CA LYS A 2 -23.62 7.08 0.58
C LYS A 2 -22.41 6.21 0.92
N ALA A 3 -22.21 5.93 2.20
CA ALA A 3 -21.21 4.99 2.70
C ALA A 3 -21.95 3.80 3.32
N VAL A 4 -21.36 2.61 3.23
CA VAL A 4 -21.90 1.38 3.80
C VAL A 4 -20.84 0.71 4.65
N LEU A 5 -21.27 -0.04 5.66
CA LEU A 5 -20.37 -0.85 6.47
C LEU A 5 -19.86 -2.01 5.61
N ASP A 6 -18.53 -2.17 5.58
CA ASP A 6 -17.92 -3.40 5.09
C ASP A 6 -17.86 -4.41 6.23
N THR A 7 -18.50 -5.55 6.06
CA THR A 7 -18.56 -6.64 7.04
C THR A 7 -17.66 -7.82 6.66
N ASN A 8 -16.77 -7.65 5.68
CA ASN A 8 -15.81 -8.69 5.31
C ASN A 8 -14.80 -8.90 6.44
N ASP A 9 -14.43 -10.17 6.65
CA ASP A 9 -13.33 -10.53 7.53
C ASP A 9 -12.01 -10.39 6.76
N TYR A 10 -11.12 -9.54 7.26
CA TYR A 10 -9.80 -9.34 6.70
C TYR A 10 -8.77 -10.04 7.57
N GLU A 11 -7.98 -10.92 6.95
CA GLU A 11 -6.89 -11.58 7.64
C GLU A 11 -5.88 -10.55 8.15
N THR A 12 -5.54 -10.67 9.44
CA THR A 12 -4.58 -9.79 10.12
C THR A 12 -3.29 -10.54 10.40
N GLY A 13 -2.20 -9.80 10.63
CA GLY A 13 -0.90 -10.40 10.97
C GLY A 13 -0.09 -10.90 9.77
N ILE A 14 -0.55 -10.68 8.54
CA ILE A 14 0.25 -10.91 7.34
C ILE A 14 1.41 -9.91 7.34
N LYS A 15 2.61 -10.37 7.68
CA LYS A 15 3.84 -9.56 7.66
C LYS A 15 4.58 -9.79 6.34
N VAL A 16 4.81 -8.71 5.60
CA VAL A 16 5.76 -8.69 4.49
C VAL A 16 7.16 -8.49 5.02
N SER A 17 8.16 -9.08 4.37
CA SER A 17 9.56 -8.83 4.71
C SER A 17 9.98 -7.43 4.24
N ASP A 18 11.07 -6.92 4.83
CA ASP A 18 11.61 -5.62 4.44
C ASP A 18 12.08 -5.65 2.96
N GLU A 19 12.65 -6.77 2.52
CA GLU A 19 13.09 -6.95 1.13
C GLU A 19 11.91 -6.88 0.15
N GLN A 20 10.79 -7.52 0.49
CA GLN A 20 9.58 -7.48 -0.35
C GLN A 20 9.01 -6.07 -0.47
N LEU A 21 9.08 -5.30 0.63
CA LEU A 21 8.62 -3.92 0.66
C LEU A 21 9.53 -3.01 -0.15
N ASP A 22 10.85 -3.22 -0.09
CA ASP A 22 11.86 -2.46 -0.83
C ASP A 22 11.77 -2.66 -2.35
N GLU A 23 11.28 -3.81 -2.81
CA GLU A 23 11.02 -4.04 -4.23
C GLU A 23 9.84 -3.20 -4.78
N ILE A 24 9.03 -2.58 -3.93
CA ILE A 24 7.89 -1.77 -4.37
C ILE A 24 8.41 -0.45 -4.94
N GLN A 25 7.96 -0.09 -6.15
CA GLN A 25 8.25 1.21 -6.76
C GLN A 25 7.41 2.32 -6.12
N LEU A 26 7.75 2.66 -4.87
CA LEU A 26 7.03 3.60 -4.03
C LEU A 26 7.71 4.98 -4.04
N ARG A 27 6.94 6.02 -4.38
CA ARG A 27 7.36 7.42 -4.32
C ARG A 27 6.58 8.15 -3.23
N ARG A 28 7.26 8.58 -2.17
CA ARG A 28 6.67 9.38 -1.08
C ARG A 28 6.51 10.84 -1.48
N HIS A 29 5.42 11.48 -1.06
CA HIS A 29 5.15 12.89 -1.32
C HIS A 29 5.69 13.77 -0.19
N LYS A 30 5.85 15.08 -0.45
CA LYS A 30 6.42 16.02 0.52
C LYS A 30 5.53 16.23 1.76
N VAL A 31 4.21 16.19 1.57
CA VAL A 31 3.22 16.41 2.62
C VAL A 31 2.76 15.06 3.14
N HIS A 32 3.00 14.78 4.42
CA HIS A 32 2.72 13.49 5.07
C HIS A 32 3.24 12.26 4.30
N PRO A 33 4.56 12.13 4.05
CA PRO A 33 5.16 11.04 3.26
C PRO A 33 4.88 9.61 3.78
N ALA A 34 4.48 9.50 5.05
CA ALA A 34 4.07 8.22 5.64
C ALA A 34 2.69 7.75 5.14
N TRP A 35 1.83 8.68 4.73
CA TRP A 35 0.46 8.43 4.29
C TRP A 35 0.29 8.67 2.79
N ASN A 36 0.97 9.70 2.28
CA ASN A 36 0.85 10.16 0.90
C ASN A 36 2.01 9.62 0.06
N TYR A 37 1.72 8.61 -0.73
CA TYR A 37 2.67 8.00 -1.65
C TYR A 37 2.00 7.57 -2.95
N THR A 38 2.81 7.30 -3.97
CA THR A 38 2.38 6.73 -5.25
C THR A 38 3.12 5.42 -5.47
N ILE A 39 2.40 4.35 -5.75
CA ILE A 39 2.96 3.07 -6.20
C ILE A 39 2.86 3.03 -7.73
N SER A 40 3.97 2.73 -8.40
CA SER A 40 4.02 2.59 -9.86
C SER A 40 4.06 1.12 -10.29
N PRO A 41 3.52 0.75 -11.45
CA PRO A 41 3.59 -0.62 -11.95
C PRO A 41 5.03 -1.05 -12.19
N ARG A 42 5.37 -2.27 -11.76
CA ARG A 42 6.62 -2.94 -12.16
C ARG A 42 6.59 -3.12 -13.68
N ARG A 43 7.65 -2.69 -14.37
CA ARG A 43 7.81 -3.00 -15.81
C ARG A 43 7.81 -4.53 -15.94
N ARG A 44 6.91 -5.06 -16.78
CA ARG A 44 6.97 -6.47 -17.15
C ARG A 44 8.23 -6.67 -18.01
N ALA A 45 9.02 -7.68 -17.67
CA ALA A 45 10.09 -8.18 -18.54
C ALA A 45 9.50 -8.87 -19.76
#